data_AF-A0A381SD98-F1
#
_entry.id   AF-A0A381SD98-F1
#
_cell.length_a   1.000
_cell.length_b   1.000
_cell.length_c   1.000
_cell.angle_alpha   90.00
_cell.angle_beta   90.00
_cell.angle_gamma   90.00
#
_symmetry.space_group_name_H-M   'P 1'
#
loop_
_entity.id
_entity.type
_entity.pdbx_description
1 polymer ?
#
loop_
_entity_poly.entity_id
_entity_poly.type
_entity_poly.pdbx_seq_one_letter_code
_entity_poly.pdbx_strand_id
1 'polypeptide(L)'
;MRAEEVPFLVVLANPSTGQAYASFANLADVILAEPGSLIGLSPLRTLREVSKMPLPLDAHTAEAHVGHGLLDNVVDRENLQPRIASLLQILTAQKYGTSNHKNLLKAEPVESDEVDPWEAVTAARNSERPQASAYFRSMLDPFIELRGDRLNSDDRSIVAGLGFMDGQPVAVIGQQRRPLVEGERYHVFPDGLRKAQRVIDLACRFKLPLVTLIDTQGADPGLEAEEQGIGNAIAKTLSSMLTVPTPMVSVVIGEGGSEGALALSLSDRILIQQYAIYSPMSVNNTLGAAHHDHMLDREAAEALMLTAHDCLELGIADEVVPEPDGGAHVDPREASATLQTAILTNIVQLAKMSQGKLLKKRYRKFRRMGEGSGHSQEAMNREVNLLMTITSGDALPERPSRKQKRKGRAEEPAEAQVSSDD
;
A
#
# COMPACT_ATOMS: atom_id res chain seq x y z
N MET A 1 25.77 13.69 7.79
CA MET A 1 25.03 12.81 6.85
C MET A 1 23.55 12.70 7.20
N ARG A 2 23.10 11.79 8.09
CA ARG A 2 21.65 11.59 8.33
C ARG A 2 20.90 12.83 8.82
N ALA A 3 21.50 13.58 9.76
CA ALA A 3 20.95 14.84 10.28
C ALA A 3 20.97 15.99 9.26
N GLU A 4 21.80 15.88 8.21
CA GLU A 4 21.95 16.88 7.15
C GLU A 4 21.15 16.49 5.89
N GLU A 5 20.30 15.46 5.97
CA GLU A 5 19.52 14.93 4.84
C GLU A 5 20.38 14.55 3.62
N VAL A 6 21.63 14.11 3.84
CA VAL A 6 22.54 13.66 2.77
C VAL A 6 22.35 12.15 2.54
N PRO A 7 22.11 11.70 1.28
CA PRO A 7 22.02 10.29 0.95
C PRO A 7 23.30 9.52 1.33
N PHE A 8 23.15 8.42 2.05
CA PHE A 8 24.26 7.53 2.41
C PHE A 8 24.08 6.17 1.73
N LEU A 9 24.92 5.88 0.74
CA LEU A 9 24.92 4.63 -0.02
C LEU A 9 26.19 3.83 0.30
N VAL A 10 26.06 2.51 0.42
CA VAL A 10 27.19 1.61 0.64
C VAL A 10 27.22 0.53 -0.42
N VAL A 11 28.43 0.22 -0.91
CA VAL A 11 28.70 -0.94 -1.76
C VAL A 11 29.64 -1.87 -1.00
N LEU A 12 29.16 -3.07 -0.69
CA LEU A 12 29.94 -4.12 -0.05
C LEU A 12 30.65 -4.95 -1.11
N ALA A 13 31.97 -4.80 -1.18
CA ALA A 13 32.84 -5.59 -2.04
C ALA A 13 33.38 -6.83 -1.29
N ASN A 14 33.99 -7.74 -2.04
CA ASN A 14 34.52 -8.98 -1.47
C ASN A 14 35.92 -8.81 -0.84
N PRO A 15 36.15 -9.24 0.41
CA PRO A 15 35.19 -9.56 1.46
C PRO A 15 34.83 -8.32 2.30
N SER A 16 33.59 -8.27 2.80
CA SER A 16 33.11 -7.25 3.74
C SER A 16 32.69 -7.90 5.04
N THR A 17 33.67 -8.31 5.87
CA THR A 17 33.44 -9.01 7.13
C THR A 17 33.92 -8.24 8.37
N GLY A 18 33.48 -8.66 9.56
CA GLY A 18 33.96 -8.10 10.82
C GLY A 18 33.48 -6.67 11.04
N GLN A 19 34.40 -5.80 11.47
CA GLN A 19 34.09 -4.40 11.77
C GLN A 19 33.66 -3.60 10.54
N ALA A 20 34.09 -3.98 9.33
CA ALA A 20 33.64 -3.32 8.11
C ALA A 20 32.12 -3.47 7.94
N TYR A 21 31.59 -4.67 8.19
CA TYR A 21 30.14 -4.93 8.18
C TYR A 21 29.45 -4.35 9.42
N ALA A 22 29.99 -4.61 10.62
CA ALA A 22 29.36 -4.25 11.89
C ALA A 22 29.52 -2.77 12.32
N SER A 23 29.78 -1.87 11.37
CA SER A 23 29.96 -0.43 11.64
C SER A 23 29.06 0.44 10.75
N PHE A 24 29.60 1.48 10.14
CA PHE A 24 28.86 2.47 9.35
C PHE A 24 28.19 1.86 8.12
N ALA A 25 28.71 0.74 7.59
CA ALA A 25 28.13 0.07 6.43
C ALA A 25 26.63 -0.22 6.62
N ASN A 26 26.25 -0.78 7.77
CA ASN A 26 24.87 -1.15 8.08
C ASN A 26 23.98 0.04 8.53
N LEU A 27 24.52 1.26 8.53
CA LEU A 27 23.76 2.48 8.81
C LEU A 27 23.33 3.23 7.53
N ALA A 28 23.64 2.69 6.36
CA ALA A 28 23.34 3.31 5.09
C ALA A 28 21.83 3.28 4.77
N ASP A 29 21.41 4.25 3.97
CA ASP A 29 20.05 4.35 3.43
C ASP A 29 19.78 3.21 2.44
N VAL A 30 20.79 2.89 1.62
CA VAL A 30 20.77 1.78 0.67
C VAL A 30 22.10 1.03 0.74
N ILE A 31 22.03 -0.31 0.78
CA ILE A 31 23.20 -1.19 0.80
C ILE A 31 23.17 -2.12 -0.41
N LEU A 32 24.15 -1.92 -1.28
CA LEU A 32 24.43 -2.75 -2.45
C LEU A 32 25.58 -3.71 -2.12
N ALA A 33 25.64 -4.83 -2.82
CA ALA A 33 26.78 -5.74 -2.76
C ALA A 33 27.15 -6.27 -4.15
N GLU A 34 28.41 -6.64 -4.34
CA GLU A 34 28.83 -7.35 -5.55
C GLU A 34 28.51 -8.85 -5.47
N PRO A 35 28.19 -9.52 -6.59
CA PRO A 35 27.87 -10.94 -6.61
C PRO A 35 28.93 -11.81 -5.95
N GLY A 36 28.49 -12.79 -5.16
CA GLY A 36 29.36 -13.73 -4.47
C GLY A 36 30.27 -13.11 -3.39
N SER A 37 30.09 -11.83 -3.03
CA SER A 37 30.87 -11.21 -1.96
C SER A 37 30.61 -11.89 -0.62
N LEU A 38 31.67 -12.15 0.15
CA LEU A 38 31.56 -12.67 1.51
C LEU A 38 31.28 -11.53 2.48
N ILE A 39 30.09 -11.53 3.08
CA ILE A 39 29.55 -10.47 3.94
C ILE A 39 29.15 -11.09 5.28
N GLY A 40 29.43 -10.39 6.38
CA GLY A 40 28.89 -10.73 7.71
C GLY A 40 29.86 -10.48 8.87
N LEU A 41 29.38 -10.59 10.10
CA LEU A 41 30.19 -10.26 11.28
C LEU A 41 31.37 -11.22 11.47
N SER A 42 31.09 -12.51 11.63
CA SER A 42 32.12 -13.53 11.90
C SER A 42 32.69 -14.10 10.61
N PRO A 43 34.00 -14.35 10.51
CA PRO A 43 34.55 -15.11 9.38
C PRO A 43 33.89 -16.50 9.27
N LEU A 44 33.72 -17.00 8.04
CA LEU A 44 33.12 -18.32 7.79
C LEU A 44 33.79 -19.45 8.58
N ARG A 45 35.11 -19.38 8.79
CA ARG A 45 35.84 -20.36 9.60
C ARG A 45 35.31 -20.43 11.03
N THR A 46 35.14 -19.27 11.67
CA THR A 46 34.62 -19.18 13.04
C THR A 46 33.19 -19.73 13.11
N LEU A 47 32.36 -19.45 12.11
CA LEU A 47 31.01 -20.02 12.04
C LEU A 47 31.01 -21.54 11.93
N ARG A 48 31.92 -22.13 11.13
CA ARG A 48 32.06 -23.59 11.02
C ARG A 48 32.52 -24.23 12.32
N GLU A 49 33.35 -23.55 13.10
CA GLU A 49 33.86 -24.04 14.38
C GLU A 49 32.77 -24.03 15.47
N VAL A 50 31.86 -23.06 15.45
CA VAL A 50 30.80 -22.90 16.48
C VAL A 50 29.48 -23.58 16.09
N SER A 51 29.20 -23.73 14.79
CA SER A 51 27.96 -24.31 14.31
C SER A 51 27.87 -25.80 14.62
N LYS A 52 26.73 -26.23 15.19
CA LYS A 52 26.42 -27.66 15.42
C LYS A 52 25.96 -28.38 14.16
N MET A 53 25.65 -27.63 13.10
CA MET A 53 25.19 -28.15 11.81
C MET A 53 26.11 -27.65 10.69
N PRO A 54 26.25 -28.39 9.58
CA PRO A 54 26.98 -27.90 8.42
C PRO A 54 26.36 -26.59 7.93
N LEU A 55 27.22 -25.62 7.57
CA LEU A 55 26.76 -24.36 7.03
C LEU A 55 26.18 -24.57 5.62
N PRO A 56 25.13 -23.82 5.23
CA PRO A 56 24.68 -23.74 3.84
C PRO A 56 25.81 -23.35 2.88
N LEU A 57 25.70 -23.76 1.62
CA LEU A 57 26.70 -23.45 0.59
C LEU A 57 26.82 -21.96 0.30
N ASP A 58 25.70 -21.25 0.41
CA ASP A 58 25.55 -19.82 0.20
C ASP A 58 25.76 -19.00 1.49
N ALA A 59 26.19 -19.63 2.59
CA ALA A 59 26.44 -18.92 3.84
C ALA A 59 27.41 -17.76 3.61
N HIS A 60 27.07 -16.59 4.18
CA HIS A 60 27.81 -15.34 4.02
C HIS A 60 27.84 -14.73 2.61
N THR A 61 27.19 -15.30 1.61
CA THR A 61 27.11 -14.64 0.30
C THR A 61 26.25 -13.39 0.35
N ALA A 62 26.50 -12.47 -0.59
CA ALA A 62 25.68 -11.28 -0.77
C ALA A 62 24.22 -11.63 -1.09
N GLU A 63 24.02 -12.65 -1.90
CA GLU A 63 22.73 -13.19 -2.30
C GLU A 63 21.95 -13.73 -1.09
N ALA A 64 22.63 -14.49 -0.22
CA ALA A 64 22.02 -14.96 1.02
C ALA A 64 21.63 -13.78 1.93
N HIS A 65 22.47 -12.75 2.03
CA HIS A 65 22.14 -11.57 2.84
C HIS A 65 20.97 -10.76 2.28
N VAL A 66 20.85 -10.63 0.95
CA VAL A 66 19.64 -10.06 0.33
C VAL A 66 18.43 -10.93 0.63
N GLY A 67 18.55 -12.26 0.55
CA GLY A 67 17.46 -13.21 0.85
C GLY A 67 16.96 -13.13 2.30
N HIS A 68 17.85 -12.84 3.25
CA HIS A 68 17.51 -12.61 4.66
C HIS A 68 17.16 -11.15 4.98
N GLY A 69 16.97 -10.29 3.96
CA GLY A 69 16.58 -8.91 4.16
C GLY A 69 17.61 -8.03 4.85
N LEU A 70 18.89 -8.40 4.78
CA LEU A 70 20.00 -7.66 5.39
C LEU A 70 20.67 -6.69 4.41
N LEU A 71 20.42 -6.81 3.10
CA LEU A 71 20.94 -5.97 2.00
C LEU A 71 19.80 -5.64 1.03
N ASP A 72 19.91 -4.54 0.27
CA ASP A 72 18.85 -4.23 -0.70
C ASP A 72 19.06 -4.98 -2.01
N ASN A 73 20.25 -4.91 -2.62
CA ASN A 73 20.51 -5.40 -3.98
C ASN A 73 21.91 -6.05 -4.10
N VAL A 74 21.99 -7.10 -4.91
CA VAL A 74 23.25 -7.55 -5.51
C VAL A 74 23.35 -6.96 -6.91
N VAL A 75 24.48 -6.32 -7.24
CA VAL A 75 24.65 -5.58 -8.49
C VAL A 75 26.02 -5.89 -9.08
N ASP A 76 26.04 -6.33 -10.35
CA ASP A 76 27.28 -6.54 -11.09
C ASP A 76 28.12 -5.26 -11.17
N ARG A 77 29.45 -5.42 -11.16
CA ARG A 77 30.39 -4.30 -11.16
C ARG A 77 30.18 -3.33 -12.31
N GLU A 78 29.85 -3.83 -13.50
CA GLU A 78 29.54 -3.02 -14.68
C GLU A 78 28.27 -2.16 -14.51
N ASN A 79 27.34 -2.60 -13.66
CA ASN A 79 26.06 -1.95 -13.40
C ASN A 79 26.06 -1.12 -12.10
N LEU A 80 27.14 -1.13 -11.31
CA LEU A 80 27.24 -0.35 -10.07
C LEU A 80 27.17 1.15 -10.32
N GLN A 81 27.96 1.66 -11.26
CA GLN A 81 27.98 3.09 -11.56
C GLN A 81 26.60 3.63 -11.99
N PRO A 82 25.90 3.02 -12.97
CA PRO A 82 24.57 3.51 -13.35
C PRO A 82 23.56 3.33 -12.22
N ARG A 83 23.63 2.24 -11.44
CA ARG A 83 22.75 2.04 -10.28
C ARG A 83 22.92 3.13 -9.22
N ILE A 84 24.16 3.45 -8.86
CA ILE A 84 24.48 4.51 -7.88
C ILE A 84 24.05 5.86 -8.42
N ALA A 85 24.28 6.14 -9.70
CA ALA A 85 23.82 7.37 -10.34
C ALA A 85 22.29 7.51 -10.22
N SER A 86 21.51 6.50 -10.63
CA SER A 86 20.05 6.53 -10.51
C SER A 86 19.58 6.72 -9.06
N LEU A 87 20.21 6.01 -8.10
CA LEU A 87 19.87 6.16 -6.68
C LEU A 87 20.13 7.59 -6.18
N LEU A 88 21.29 8.16 -6.49
CA LEU A 88 21.63 9.53 -6.10
C LEU A 88 20.68 10.54 -6.76
N GLN A 89 20.35 10.36 -8.02
CA GLN A 89 19.40 11.21 -8.74
C GLN A 89 18.01 11.19 -8.07
N ILE A 90 17.52 10.00 -7.70
CA ILE A 90 16.23 9.86 -7.01
C ILE A 90 16.30 10.47 -5.60
N LEU A 91 17.29 10.11 -4.79
CA LEU A 91 17.41 10.54 -3.39
C LEU A 91 17.77 12.03 -3.26
N THR A 92 18.29 12.66 -4.30
CA THR A 92 18.46 14.13 -4.36
C THR A 92 17.27 14.83 -5.03
N ALA A 93 16.16 14.11 -5.24
CA ALA A 93 14.91 14.59 -5.82
C ALA A 93 15.08 15.32 -7.16
N GLN A 94 16.08 14.93 -7.95
CA GLN A 94 16.33 15.50 -9.28
C GLN A 94 15.26 15.00 -10.24
N LYS A 95 14.50 15.93 -10.82
CA LYS A 95 13.52 15.62 -11.87
C LYS A 95 14.21 15.51 -13.22
N TYR A 96 13.76 14.58 -14.05
CA TYR A 96 14.28 14.38 -15.41
C TYR A 96 13.15 14.45 -16.42
N GLY A 97 13.47 14.85 -17.66
CA GLY A 97 12.49 14.95 -18.74
C GLY A 97 11.73 16.29 -18.80
N THR A 98 11.11 16.52 -19.95
CA THR A 98 10.30 17.69 -20.29
C THR A 98 8.79 17.45 -20.09
N SER A 99 8.43 16.40 -19.35
CA SER A 99 7.05 16.00 -19.12
C SER A 99 6.23 17.17 -18.59
N ASN A 100 5.34 17.69 -19.45
CA ASN A 100 4.54 18.86 -19.16
C ASN A 100 3.33 18.43 -18.32
N HIS A 101 3.57 18.16 -17.03
CA HIS A 101 2.54 17.78 -16.06
C HIS A 101 1.39 18.81 -15.94
N LYS A 102 1.49 19.98 -16.58
CA LYS A 102 0.36 20.93 -16.70
C LYS A 102 -0.80 20.37 -17.52
N ASN A 103 -0.54 19.47 -18.47
CA ASN A 103 -1.62 18.86 -19.27
C ASN A 103 -2.40 17.81 -18.46
N LEU A 104 -1.74 17.12 -17.51
CA LEU A 104 -2.40 16.19 -16.58
C LEU A 104 -3.50 16.90 -15.78
N LEU A 105 -3.26 18.15 -15.39
CA LEU A 105 -4.22 18.97 -14.64
C LEU A 105 -5.42 19.46 -15.46
N LYS A 106 -5.39 19.29 -16.79
CA LYS A 106 -6.47 19.70 -17.69
C LYS A 106 -7.35 18.52 -18.13
N ALA A 107 -6.91 17.28 -17.89
CA ALA A 107 -7.70 16.10 -18.18
C ALA A 107 -8.90 16.06 -17.23
N GLU A 108 -10.10 15.87 -17.78
CA GLU A 108 -11.28 15.62 -16.97
C GLU A 108 -11.20 14.19 -16.40
N PRO A 109 -11.62 13.99 -15.14
CA PRO A 109 -11.72 12.64 -14.59
C PRO A 109 -12.64 11.80 -15.47
N VAL A 110 -12.17 10.61 -15.85
CA VAL A 110 -13.00 9.66 -16.58
C VAL A 110 -13.95 9.01 -15.58
N GLU A 111 -15.26 9.16 -15.81
CA GLU A 111 -16.26 8.45 -15.00
C GLU A 111 -16.17 6.94 -15.28
N SER A 112 -16.11 6.15 -14.21
CA SER A 112 -16.11 4.70 -14.28
C SER A 112 -17.51 4.15 -14.01
N ASP A 113 -17.92 3.13 -14.75
CA ASP A 113 -19.19 2.44 -14.50
C ASP A 113 -19.23 1.76 -13.13
N GLU A 114 -20.44 1.63 -12.58
CA GLU A 114 -20.66 0.88 -11.35
C GLU A 114 -20.55 -0.63 -11.59
N VAL A 115 -19.82 -1.31 -10.71
CA VAL A 115 -19.60 -2.76 -10.77
C VAL A 115 -20.48 -3.45 -9.74
N ASP A 116 -21.09 -4.58 -10.12
CA ASP A 116 -21.81 -5.44 -9.18
C ASP A 116 -20.86 -5.92 -8.06
N PRO A 117 -21.24 -5.88 -6.77
CA PRO A 117 -20.33 -6.23 -5.68
C PRO A 117 -19.68 -7.61 -5.80
N TRP A 118 -20.40 -8.61 -6.33
CA TRP A 118 -19.85 -9.94 -6.51
C TRP A 118 -18.86 -10.01 -7.67
N GLU A 119 -19.13 -9.27 -8.73
CA GLU A 119 -18.20 -9.11 -9.85
C GLU A 119 -16.90 -8.43 -9.38
N ALA A 120 -17.00 -7.37 -8.58
CA ALA A 120 -15.84 -6.71 -7.98
C ALA A 120 -15.02 -7.67 -7.09
N VAL A 121 -15.67 -8.44 -6.21
CA VAL A 121 -14.97 -9.45 -5.38
C VAL A 121 -14.26 -10.49 -6.24
N THR A 122 -14.93 -11.01 -7.28
CA THR A 122 -14.36 -12.02 -8.18
C THR A 122 -13.17 -11.46 -8.97
N ALA A 123 -13.32 -10.28 -9.54
CA ALA A 123 -12.28 -9.61 -10.33
C ALA A 123 -11.09 -9.17 -9.45
N ALA A 124 -11.34 -8.63 -8.26
CA ALA A 124 -10.31 -8.31 -7.27
C ALA A 124 -9.50 -9.55 -6.92
N ARG A 125 -10.16 -10.72 -6.79
CA ARG A 125 -9.56 -12.02 -6.42
C ARG A 125 -8.97 -12.85 -7.56
N ASN A 126 -9.04 -12.36 -8.80
CA ASN A 126 -8.48 -13.03 -9.94
C ASN A 126 -6.96 -13.25 -9.78
N SER A 127 -6.46 -14.45 -10.06
CA SER A 127 -5.04 -14.81 -9.97
C SER A 127 -4.17 -14.08 -11.01
N GLU A 128 -4.76 -13.73 -12.15
CA GLU A 128 -4.10 -13.01 -13.24
C GLU A 128 -4.13 -11.48 -13.03
N ARG A 129 -4.77 -11.01 -11.96
CA ARG A 129 -4.77 -9.58 -11.63
C ARG A 129 -3.33 -9.14 -11.34
N PRO A 130 -2.83 -8.08 -12.00
CA PRO A 130 -1.43 -7.66 -11.84
C PRO A 130 -1.12 -7.28 -10.39
N GLN A 131 -0.08 -7.90 -9.84
CA GLN A 131 0.44 -7.57 -8.52
C GLN A 131 1.10 -6.17 -8.52
N ALA A 132 1.25 -5.57 -7.34
CA ALA A 132 1.92 -4.28 -7.17
C ALA A 132 3.31 -4.23 -7.84
N SER A 133 4.07 -5.33 -7.81
CA SER A 133 5.38 -5.40 -8.47
C SER A 133 5.31 -5.33 -10.00
N ALA A 134 4.22 -5.79 -10.62
CA ALA A 134 3.99 -5.63 -12.06
C ALA A 134 3.70 -4.17 -12.41
N TYR A 135 2.83 -3.51 -11.63
CA TYR A 135 2.57 -2.08 -11.75
C TYR A 135 3.85 -1.25 -11.60
N PHE A 136 4.67 -1.50 -10.58
CA PHE A 136 5.92 -0.75 -10.39
C PHE A 136 6.89 -0.91 -11.55
N ARG A 137 7.07 -2.14 -12.08
CA ARG A 137 7.92 -2.37 -13.26
C ARG A 137 7.39 -1.71 -14.53
N SER A 138 6.07 -1.52 -14.64
CA SER A 138 5.46 -0.84 -15.79
C SER A 138 5.48 0.69 -15.66
N MET A 139 5.31 1.22 -14.44
CA MET A 139 5.14 2.66 -14.20
C MET A 139 6.44 3.39 -13.84
N LEU A 140 7.51 2.67 -13.49
CA LEU A 140 8.77 3.24 -13.03
C LEU A 140 9.96 2.84 -13.91
N ASP A 141 10.80 3.83 -14.25
CA ASP A 141 12.02 3.60 -15.02
C ASP A 141 13.23 4.37 -14.46
N PRO A 142 14.23 3.70 -13.85
CA PRO A 142 14.18 2.31 -13.41
C PRO A 142 13.36 2.18 -12.13
N PHE A 143 12.79 0.99 -11.89
CA PHE A 143 12.40 0.55 -10.55
C PHE A 143 13.61 -0.05 -9.82
N ILE A 144 13.93 0.49 -8.64
CA ILE A 144 14.97 0.00 -7.74
C ILE A 144 14.31 -0.51 -6.47
N GLU A 145 14.12 -1.83 -6.39
CA GLU A 145 13.54 -2.48 -5.22
C GLU A 145 14.47 -2.33 -4.00
N LEU A 146 13.90 -2.03 -2.84
CA LEU A 146 14.59 -2.02 -1.55
C LEU A 146 14.04 -3.17 -0.71
N ARG A 147 14.95 -4.00 -0.20
CA ARG A 147 14.61 -5.30 0.42
C ARG A 147 14.91 -5.31 1.90
N GLY A 148 14.13 -6.14 2.60
CA GLY A 148 14.31 -6.47 3.99
C GLY A 148 13.99 -5.37 5.00
N ASP A 149 13.94 -5.78 6.25
CA ASP A 149 13.79 -4.88 7.39
C ASP A 149 15.12 -4.52 8.07
N ARG A 150 16.23 -5.13 7.62
CA ARG A 150 17.59 -5.04 8.18
C ARG A 150 17.77 -5.69 9.55
N LEU A 151 16.86 -6.58 9.94
CA LEU A 151 16.96 -7.35 11.17
C LEU A 151 17.18 -8.83 10.87
N ASN A 152 16.27 -9.47 10.14
CA ASN A 152 16.34 -10.91 9.93
C ASN A 152 15.55 -11.47 8.73
N SER A 153 14.70 -10.68 8.06
CA SER A 153 13.88 -11.21 6.97
C SER A 153 13.43 -10.16 5.94
N ASP A 154 12.96 -10.67 4.80
CA ASP A 154 12.37 -9.91 3.72
C ASP A 154 10.98 -10.46 3.36
N ASP A 155 9.95 -9.99 4.05
CA ASP A 155 8.55 -10.35 3.75
C ASP A 155 8.16 -9.97 2.31
N ARG A 156 7.92 -10.98 1.50
CA ARG A 156 7.56 -10.84 0.08
C ARG A 156 6.13 -10.38 -0.14
N SER A 157 5.27 -10.32 0.87
CA SER A 157 3.93 -9.73 0.74
C SER A 157 3.99 -8.21 0.52
N ILE A 158 5.10 -7.56 0.89
CA ILE A 158 5.37 -6.15 0.65
C ILE A 158 6.53 -6.00 -0.32
N VAL A 159 6.35 -5.24 -1.40
CA VAL A 159 7.39 -4.84 -2.34
C VAL A 159 7.57 -3.34 -2.22
N ALA A 160 8.78 -2.86 -2.01
CA ALA A 160 9.02 -1.43 -1.84
C ALA A 160 10.25 -1.00 -2.61
N GLY A 161 10.36 0.28 -2.93
CA GLY A 161 11.50 0.77 -3.69
C GLY A 161 11.43 2.23 -4.09
N LEU A 162 12.33 2.59 -4.99
CA LEU A 162 12.53 3.93 -5.51
C LEU A 162 12.49 3.88 -7.05
N GLY A 163 12.05 4.95 -7.69
CA GLY A 163 12.11 5.04 -9.15
C GLY A 163 11.67 6.40 -9.69
N PHE A 164 11.64 6.52 -11.01
CA PHE A 164 11.04 7.66 -11.70
C PHE A 164 9.71 7.28 -12.32
N MET A 165 8.66 8.03 -11.99
CA MET A 165 7.36 7.95 -12.64
C MET A 165 7.23 9.16 -13.57
N ASP A 166 7.30 8.94 -14.89
CA ASP A 166 7.31 10.03 -15.90
C ASP A 166 8.30 11.17 -15.56
N GLY A 167 9.51 10.78 -15.14
CA GLY A 167 10.58 11.72 -14.78
C GLY A 167 10.50 12.32 -13.38
N GLN A 168 9.41 12.08 -12.64
CA GLN A 168 9.25 12.47 -11.23
C GLN A 168 9.83 11.38 -10.31
N PRO A 169 10.84 11.69 -9.46
CA PRO A 169 11.32 10.73 -8.48
C PRO A 169 10.24 10.47 -7.43
N VAL A 170 10.01 9.20 -7.12
CA VAL A 170 9.00 8.73 -6.16
C VAL A 170 9.53 7.56 -5.32
N ALA A 171 9.01 7.45 -4.10
CA ALA A 171 9.14 6.26 -3.28
C ALA A 171 7.85 5.46 -3.38
N VAL A 172 7.95 4.13 -3.48
CA VAL A 172 6.79 3.26 -3.66
C VAL A 172 6.76 2.10 -2.68
N ILE A 173 5.56 1.73 -2.23
CA ILE A 173 5.31 0.57 -1.34
C ILE A 173 4.07 -0.16 -1.86
N GLY A 174 4.16 -1.45 -2.11
CA GLY A 174 3.09 -2.27 -2.64
C GLY A 174 2.83 -3.44 -1.73
N GLN A 175 1.58 -3.65 -1.34
CA GLN A 175 1.11 -4.94 -0.86
C GLN A 175 0.70 -5.78 -2.05
N GLN A 176 1.09 -7.06 -2.06
CA GLN A 176 0.71 -7.99 -3.10
C GLN A 176 0.08 -9.23 -2.49
N ARG A 177 -1.12 -9.57 -2.98
CA ARG A 177 -1.77 -10.81 -2.58
C ARG A 177 -0.96 -11.97 -3.11
N ARG A 178 -0.61 -12.89 -2.21
CA ARG A 178 0.06 -14.13 -2.58
C ARG A 178 -0.94 -15.28 -2.57
N PRO A 179 -0.81 -16.25 -3.51
CA PRO A 179 -1.61 -17.46 -3.46
C PRO A 179 -1.34 -18.21 -2.16
N LEU A 180 -2.36 -18.90 -1.65
CA LEU A 180 -2.24 -19.78 -0.50
C LEU A 180 -1.45 -21.02 -0.92
N VAL A 181 -0.14 -20.97 -0.75
CA VAL A 181 0.77 -22.11 -0.93
C VAL A 181 1.20 -22.58 0.45
N GLU A 182 1.07 -23.88 0.71
CA GLU A 182 1.43 -24.49 1.98
C GLU A 182 2.89 -24.18 2.34
N GLY A 183 3.11 -23.65 3.54
CA GLY A 183 4.44 -23.25 4.03
C GLY A 183 4.92 -21.86 3.59
N GLU A 184 4.16 -21.13 2.76
CA GLU A 184 4.50 -19.75 2.40
C GLU A 184 3.72 -18.72 3.21
N ARG A 185 4.39 -17.62 3.58
CA ARG A 185 3.75 -16.43 4.14
C ARG A 185 2.99 -15.72 3.02
N TYR A 186 1.67 -15.62 3.18
CA TYR A 186 0.76 -15.00 2.21
C TYR A 186 0.05 -13.74 2.74
N HIS A 187 0.05 -13.55 4.06
CA HIS A 187 -0.36 -12.32 4.73
C HIS A 187 0.83 -11.38 4.99
N VAL A 188 0.52 -10.15 5.40
CA VAL A 188 1.53 -9.16 5.79
C VAL A 188 2.10 -9.50 7.17
N PHE A 189 3.42 -9.62 7.25
CA PHE A 189 4.16 -9.87 8.48
C PHE A 189 4.81 -8.58 9.03
N PRO A 190 5.28 -8.59 10.30
CA PRO A 190 5.83 -7.39 10.94
C PRO A 190 7.07 -6.84 10.22
N ASP A 191 7.93 -7.71 9.70
CA ASP A 191 9.13 -7.35 8.94
C ASP A 191 8.79 -6.67 7.60
N GLY A 192 7.69 -7.05 6.95
CA GLY A 192 7.17 -6.34 5.77
C GLY A 192 6.80 -4.89 6.10
N LEU A 193 6.12 -4.68 7.23
CA LEU A 193 5.77 -3.33 7.70
C LEU A 193 7.01 -2.54 8.14
N ARG A 194 8.02 -3.18 8.76
CA ARG A 194 9.30 -2.54 9.08
C ARG A 194 10.04 -2.12 7.80
N LYS A 195 10.02 -2.95 6.74
CA LYS A 195 10.53 -2.57 5.41
C LYS A 195 9.77 -1.36 4.85
N ALA A 196 8.44 -1.35 4.93
CA ALA A 196 7.65 -0.18 4.53
C ALA A 196 8.04 1.08 5.33
N GLN A 197 8.22 0.98 6.65
CA GLN A 197 8.68 2.08 7.50
C GLN A 197 10.05 2.62 7.08
N ARG A 198 10.99 1.77 6.65
CA ARG A 198 12.27 2.23 6.08
C ARG A 198 12.06 3.12 4.86
N VAL A 199 11.20 2.71 3.93
CA VAL A 199 10.91 3.47 2.71
C VAL A 199 10.14 4.76 3.03
N ILE A 200 9.25 4.76 4.02
CA ILE A 200 8.58 5.97 4.52
C ILE A 200 9.62 6.96 5.11
N ASP A 201 10.61 6.49 5.88
CA ASP A 201 11.71 7.33 6.39
C ASP A 201 12.53 7.96 5.25
N LEU A 202 12.85 7.18 4.22
CA LEU A 202 13.54 7.68 3.03
C LEU A 202 12.70 8.74 2.30
N ALA A 203 11.42 8.47 2.09
CA ALA A 203 10.51 9.41 1.45
C ALA A 203 10.43 10.72 2.24
N CYS A 204 10.32 10.64 3.56
CA CYS A 204 10.31 11.78 4.48
C CYS A 204 11.58 12.63 4.35
N ARG A 205 12.76 12.01 4.55
CA ARG A 205 14.06 12.70 4.60
C ARG A 205 14.45 13.31 3.27
N PHE A 206 14.17 12.61 2.18
CA PHE A 206 14.53 13.04 0.82
C PHE A 206 13.39 13.73 0.08
N LYS A 207 12.29 14.01 0.78
CA LYS A 207 11.13 14.77 0.29
C LYS A 207 10.53 14.18 -0.99
N LEU A 208 10.52 12.85 -1.07
CA LEU A 208 9.96 12.12 -2.20
C LEU A 208 8.44 11.97 -2.01
N PRO A 209 7.63 12.21 -3.06
CA PRO A 209 6.25 11.73 -3.05
C PRO A 209 6.21 10.22 -2.79
N LEU A 210 5.27 9.80 -1.96
CA LEU A 210 5.10 8.41 -1.56
C LEU A 210 3.82 7.86 -2.19
N VAL A 211 3.96 6.75 -2.91
CA VAL A 211 2.85 6.03 -3.54
C VAL A 211 2.70 4.68 -2.88
N THR A 212 1.49 4.33 -2.43
CA THR A 212 1.20 2.99 -1.95
C THR A 212 0.20 2.27 -2.84
N LEU A 213 0.48 1.01 -3.18
CA LEU A 213 -0.46 0.13 -3.89
C LEU A 213 -0.92 -0.98 -2.92
N ILE A 214 -2.22 -1.19 -2.81
CA ILE A 214 -2.81 -2.07 -1.79
C ILE A 214 -3.52 -3.21 -2.48
N ASP A 215 -2.99 -4.41 -2.27
CA ASP A 215 -3.62 -5.69 -2.56
C ASP A 215 -3.21 -6.69 -1.47
N THR A 216 -4.02 -6.80 -0.43
CA THR A 216 -3.80 -7.70 0.71
C THR A 216 -5.12 -8.15 1.33
N GLN A 217 -5.13 -9.39 1.82
CA GLN A 217 -6.21 -9.92 2.65
C GLN A 217 -6.09 -9.44 4.11
N GLY A 218 -4.97 -8.84 4.50
CA GLY A 218 -4.72 -8.34 5.85
C GLY A 218 -3.39 -8.79 6.44
N ALA A 219 -3.20 -8.46 7.71
CA ALA A 219 -2.05 -8.88 8.50
C ALA A 219 -2.19 -10.35 8.93
N ASP A 220 -1.06 -11.03 9.15
CA ASP A 220 -1.07 -12.43 9.56
C ASP A 220 -1.61 -12.57 10.99
N PRO A 221 -2.64 -13.41 11.24
CA PRO A 221 -3.23 -13.60 12.56
C PRO A 221 -2.52 -14.68 13.40
N GLY A 222 -1.38 -15.21 12.93
CA GLY A 222 -0.65 -16.30 13.57
C GLY A 222 0.17 -15.88 14.79
N LEU A 223 0.42 -16.84 15.70
CA LEU A 223 1.19 -16.63 16.92
C LEU A 223 2.60 -16.06 16.65
N GLU A 224 3.26 -16.52 15.59
CA GLU A 224 4.58 -16.01 15.20
C GLU A 224 4.54 -14.51 14.90
N ALA A 225 3.51 -14.03 14.20
CA ALA A 225 3.35 -12.61 13.88
C ALA A 225 3.09 -11.77 15.14
N GLU A 226 2.31 -12.29 16.08
CA GLU A 226 2.08 -11.67 17.39
C GLU A 226 3.39 -11.55 18.19
N GLU A 227 4.15 -12.64 18.33
CA GLU A 227 5.41 -12.65 19.07
C GLU A 227 6.50 -11.78 18.42
N GLN A 228 6.44 -11.58 17.10
CA GLN A 228 7.30 -10.65 16.35
C GLN A 228 6.79 -9.19 16.34
N GLY A 229 5.66 -8.92 16.99
CA GLY A 229 5.13 -7.58 17.24
C GLY A 229 4.35 -6.97 16.07
N ILE A 230 3.45 -7.72 15.42
CA ILE A 230 2.62 -7.22 14.31
C ILE A 230 1.80 -5.98 14.70
N GLY A 231 1.20 -5.97 15.89
CA GLY A 231 0.44 -4.81 16.39
C GLY A 231 1.31 -3.56 16.53
N ASN A 232 2.53 -3.71 17.06
CA ASN A 232 3.50 -2.60 17.15
C ASN A 232 3.92 -2.10 15.77
N ALA A 233 4.14 -3.00 14.82
CA ALA A 233 4.51 -2.66 13.46
C ALA A 233 3.38 -1.91 12.74
N ILE A 234 2.12 -2.33 12.89
CA ILE A 234 0.95 -1.64 12.36
C ILE A 234 0.85 -0.22 12.96
N ALA A 235 0.87 -0.11 14.29
CA ALA A 235 0.74 1.17 14.98
C ALA A 235 1.85 2.16 14.55
N LYS A 236 3.09 1.69 14.43
CA LYS A 236 4.22 2.52 13.98
C LYS A 236 4.08 2.94 12.52
N THR A 237 3.58 2.06 11.66
CA THR A 237 3.33 2.37 10.24
C THR A 237 2.24 3.43 10.10
N LEU A 238 1.09 3.25 10.77
CA LEU A 238 -0.01 4.23 10.79
C LEU A 238 0.47 5.60 11.27
N SER A 239 1.24 5.64 12.37
CA SER A 239 1.83 6.88 12.88
C SER A 239 2.75 7.55 11.86
N SER A 240 3.57 6.78 11.14
CA SER A 240 4.49 7.30 10.13
C SER A 240 3.72 7.85 8.91
N MET A 241 2.70 7.14 8.44
CA MET A 241 1.84 7.57 7.32
C MET A 241 1.08 8.87 7.65
N LEU A 242 0.63 9.06 8.89
CA LEU A 242 -0.04 10.29 9.33
C LEU A 242 0.89 11.50 9.47
N THR A 243 2.18 11.28 9.71
CA THR A 243 3.12 12.35 10.09
C THR A 243 4.14 12.69 9.01
N VAL A 244 4.30 11.87 7.98
CA VAL A 244 5.26 12.13 6.90
C VAL A 244 4.88 13.40 6.11
N PRO A 245 5.78 14.40 6.02
CA PRO A 245 5.49 15.71 5.42
C PRO A 245 5.73 15.72 3.90
N THR A 246 5.33 14.67 3.19
CA THR A 246 5.43 14.58 1.72
C THR A 246 4.07 14.28 1.10
N PRO A 247 3.86 14.62 -0.18
CA PRO A 247 2.64 14.22 -0.90
C PRO A 247 2.49 12.69 -0.91
N MET A 248 1.31 12.22 -0.51
CA MET A 248 0.99 10.79 -0.48
C MET A 248 -0.24 10.45 -1.29
N VAL A 249 -0.12 9.41 -2.12
CA VAL A 249 -1.25 8.81 -2.84
C VAL A 249 -1.27 7.32 -2.55
N SER A 250 -2.36 6.83 -1.97
CA SER A 250 -2.60 5.39 -1.78
C SER A 250 -3.63 4.91 -2.80
N VAL A 251 -3.43 3.72 -3.35
CA VAL A 251 -4.34 3.14 -4.34
C VAL A 251 -4.68 1.72 -3.94
N VAL A 252 -5.96 1.41 -3.77
CA VAL A 252 -6.43 0.03 -3.65
C VAL A 252 -6.53 -0.55 -5.07
N ILE A 253 -5.62 -1.46 -5.40
CA ILE A 253 -5.49 -2.06 -6.74
C ILE A 253 -6.08 -3.46 -6.82
N GLY A 254 -6.59 -4.01 -5.72
CA GLY A 254 -7.13 -5.36 -5.65
C GLY A 254 -8.02 -5.50 -4.42
N GLU A 255 -7.64 -6.37 -3.48
CA GLU A 255 -8.32 -6.47 -2.19
C GLU A 255 -7.61 -5.60 -1.15
N GLY A 256 -8.35 -4.82 -0.37
CA GLY A 256 -7.82 -4.15 0.82
C GLY A 256 -8.54 -4.65 2.07
N GLY A 257 -7.96 -5.64 2.74
CA GLY A 257 -8.53 -6.24 3.94
C GLY A 257 -7.89 -5.74 5.24
N SER A 258 -8.75 -5.45 6.23
CA SER A 258 -8.36 -5.28 7.65
C SER A 258 -7.33 -4.17 7.91
N GLU A 259 -6.77 -4.19 9.12
CA GLU A 259 -5.71 -3.29 9.60
C GLU A 259 -4.43 -3.40 8.76
N GLY A 260 -4.20 -4.55 8.14
CA GLY A 260 -3.07 -4.75 7.22
C GLY A 260 -3.11 -3.80 6.03
N ALA A 261 -4.26 -3.66 5.37
CA ALA A 261 -4.45 -2.68 4.31
C ALA A 261 -4.47 -1.25 4.84
N LEU A 262 -5.14 -1.02 5.97
CA LEU A 262 -5.23 0.31 6.61
C LEU A 262 -3.86 0.90 6.94
N ALA A 263 -2.91 0.05 7.39
CA ALA A 263 -1.55 0.46 7.72
C ALA A 263 -0.86 1.24 6.59
N LEU A 264 -1.20 0.95 5.33
CA LEU A 264 -0.60 1.59 4.15
C LEU A 264 -1.60 2.40 3.30
N SER A 265 -2.85 2.56 3.72
CA SER A 265 -3.86 3.35 2.99
C SER A 265 -3.94 4.81 3.44
N LEU A 266 -3.49 5.13 4.65
CA LEU A 266 -3.56 6.50 5.18
C LEU A 266 -2.69 7.46 4.36
N SER A 267 -3.33 8.39 3.64
CA SER A 267 -2.65 9.29 2.70
C SER A 267 -3.43 10.58 2.48
N ASP A 268 -2.83 11.52 1.74
CA ASP A 268 -3.53 12.74 1.34
C ASP A 268 -4.66 12.44 0.35
N ARG A 269 -4.45 11.44 -0.53
CA ARG A 269 -5.42 10.96 -1.52
C ARG A 269 -5.47 9.43 -1.55
N ILE A 270 -6.68 8.89 -1.38
CA ILE A 270 -6.96 7.46 -1.50
C ILE A 270 -7.70 7.26 -2.81
N LEU A 271 -7.08 6.57 -3.77
CA LEU A 271 -7.71 6.15 -5.00
C LEU A 271 -8.09 4.66 -4.88
N ILE A 272 -9.02 4.20 -5.70
CA ILE A 272 -9.42 2.79 -5.76
C ILE A 272 -9.66 2.42 -7.21
N GLN A 273 -9.12 1.30 -7.68
CA GLN A 273 -9.42 0.83 -9.03
C GLN A 273 -10.87 0.31 -9.10
N GLN A 274 -11.51 0.45 -10.26
CA GLN A 274 -12.95 0.20 -10.45
C GLN A 274 -13.45 -1.16 -9.95
N TYR A 275 -12.67 -2.22 -10.12
CA TYR A 275 -12.99 -3.60 -9.70
C TYR A 275 -12.31 -3.98 -8.37
N ALA A 276 -11.62 -3.06 -7.71
CA ALA A 276 -11.02 -3.29 -6.41
C ALA A 276 -12.06 -3.22 -5.28
N ILE A 277 -11.74 -3.86 -4.16
CA ILE A 277 -12.60 -3.92 -2.98
C ILE A 277 -11.84 -3.44 -1.75
N TYR A 278 -12.52 -2.71 -0.85
CA TYR A 278 -11.94 -2.26 0.40
C TYR A 278 -12.86 -2.56 1.57
N SER A 279 -12.37 -3.32 2.55
CA SER A 279 -13.18 -3.86 3.64
C SER A 279 -12.52 -3.66 5.01
N PRO A 280 -13.29 -3.32 6.05
CA PRO A 280 -12.78 -3.16 7.42
C PRO A 280 -12.27 -4.46 8.03
N MET A 281 -12.68 -5.61 7.49
CA MET A 281 -12.28 -6.93 7.95
C MET A 281 -11.73 -7.75 6.79
N SER A 282 -10.82 -8.69 7.07
CA SER A 282 -10.49 -9.73 6.10
C SER A 282 -11.78 -10.45 5.71
N VAL A 283 -12.07 -10.46 4.41
CA VAL A 283 -13.33 -10.93 3.82
C VAL A 283 -13.31 -12.46 3.67
N ASN A 284 -12.37 -13.16 4.33
CA ASN A 284 -12.22 -14.61 4.30
C ASN A 284 -12.18 -15.19 5.72
N ASN A 285 -13.00 -16.23 5.96
CA ASN A 285 -13.03 -17.14 7.11
C ASN A 285 -13.53 -16.64 8.49
N THR A 286 -13.94 -15.38 8.66
CA THR A 286 -14.32 -14.83 9.98
C THR A 286 -15.76 -14.32 10.11
N LEU A 287 -16.69 -14.77 9.27
CA LEU A 287 -18.13 -14.72 9.61
C LEU A 287 -18.54 -15.98 10.37
N GLY A 288 -17.95 -16.14 11.57
CA GLY A 288 -18.58 -16.78 12.72
C GLY A 288 -18.37 -18.28 12.94
N ALA A 289 -17.62 -18.60 14.00
CA ALA A 289 -17.62 -19.89 14.72
C ALA A 289 -18.98 -20.29 15.34
N ALA A 290 -20.10 -19.79 14.80
CA ALA A 290 -21.45 -20.20 15.14
C ALA A 290 -22.15 -20.91 13.97
N HIS A 291 -21.72 -20.69 12.72
CA HIS A 291 -22.25 -21.34 11.53
C HIS A 291 -21.09 -21.87 10.69
N HIS A 292 -20.98 -23.20 10.64
CA HIS A 292 -20.18 -23.84 9.60
C HIS A 292 -20.78 -23.44 8.24
N ASP A 293 -19.90 -22.92 7.38
CA ASP A 293 -20.12 -22.70 5.95
C ASP A 293 -20.72 -21.34 5.55
N HIS A 294 -19.95 -20.26 5.69
CA HIS A 294 -20.18 -19.05 4.91
C HIS A 294 -18.87 -18.59 4.26
N MET A 295 -18.59 -19.13 3.07
CA MET A 295 -17.94 -18.36 2.02
C MET A 295 -18.62 -17.00 1.94
N LEU A 296 -17.89 -15.92 1.64
CA LEU A 296 -18.55 -14.65 1.36
C LEU A 296 -19.58 -14.89 0.26
N ASP A 297 -20.86 -14.71 0.57
CA ASP A 297 -21.93 -14.85 -0.40
C ASP A 297 -22.26 -13.49 -1.02
N ARG A 298 -23.05 -13.51 -2.09
CA ARG A 298 -23.45 -12.30 -2.82
C ARG A 298 -24.16 -11.30 -1.91
N GLU A 299 -24.93 -11.78 -0.94
CA GLU A 299 -25.68 -10.94 0.00
C GLU A 299 -24.74 -10.23 0.99
N ALA A 300 -23.72 -10.92 1.51
CA ALA A 300 -22.70 -10.33 2.37
C ALA A 300 -21.85 -9.28 1.61
N ALA A 301 -21.48 -9.56 0.36
CA ALA A 301 -20.77 -8.59 -0.49
C ALA A 301 -21.59 -7.30 -0.70
N GLU A 302 -22.90 -7.43 -0.92
CA GLU A 302 -23.81 -6.29 -1.06
C GLU A 302 -23.97 -5.51 0.26
N ALA A 303 -24.03 -6.21 1.40
CA ALA A 303 -24.24 -5.61 2.71
C ALA A 303 -23.02 -4.84 3.24
N LEU A 304 -21.81 -5.28 2.89
CA LEU A 304 -20.56 -4.71 3.40
C LEU A 304 -20.14 -3.40 2.70
N MET A 305 -20.79 -3.01 1.60
CA MET A 305 -20.48 -1.77 0.86
C MET A 305 -18.98 -1.62 0.54
N LEU A 306 -18.41 -2.69 -0.02
CA LEU A 306 -16.96 -2.87 -0.20
C LEU A 306 -16.44 -2.44 -1.58
N THR A 307 -17.30 -2.03 -2.51
CA THR A 307 -16.90 -1.70 -3.89
C THR A 307 -16.21 -0.33 -3.99
N ALA A 308 -15.53 -0.08 -5.11
CA ALA A 308 -14.91 1.20 -5.43
C ALA A 308 -15.88 2.39 -5.30
N HIS A 309 -17.09 2.26 -5.87
CA HIS A 309 -18.13 3.28 -5.80
C HIS A 309 -18.72 3.44 -4.40
N ASP A 310 -18.92 2.34 -3.66
CA ASP A 310 -19.35 2.42 -2.27
C ASP A 310 -18.33 3.19 -1.43
N CYS A 311 -17.03 2.91 -1.62
CA CYS A 311 -15.95 3.62 -0.92
C CYS A 311 -15.90 5.12 -1.27
N LEU A 312 -16.20 5.48 -2.52
CA LEU A 312 -16.32 6.87 -2.94
C LEU A 312 -17.52 7.56 -2.27
N GLU A 313 -18.69 6.92 -2.27
CA GLU A 313 -19.92 7.45 -1.65
C GLU A 313 -19.78 7.61 -0.13
N LEU A 314 -19.05 6.69 0.53
CA LEU A 314 -18.75 6.76 1.96
C LEU A 314 -17.66 7.79 2.31
N GLY A 315 -17.00 8.36 1.30
CA GLY A 315 -15.88 9.30 1.48
C GLY A 315 -14.60 8.64 2.02
N ILE A 316 -14.48 7.32 1.85
CA ILE A 316 -13.27 6.54 2.18
C ILE A 316 -12.24 6.73 1.06
N ALA A 317 -12.67 6.61 -0.19
CA ALA A 317 -11.89 6.93 -1.38
C ALA A 317 -12.20 8.36 -1.88
N ASP A 318 -11.20 9.00 -2.49
CA ASP A 318 -11.31 10.31 -3.14
C ASP A 318 -11.63 10.20 -4.64
N GLU A 319 -11.26 9.09 -5.29
CA GLU A 319 -11.33 8.91 -6.75
C GLU A 319 -11.39 7.42 -7.09
N VAL A 320 -12.22 7.07 -8.08
CA VAL A 320 -12.22 5.74 -8.71
C VAL A 320 -11.39 5.82 -9.99
N VAL A 321 -10.42 4.92 -10.13
CA VAL A 321 -9.57 4.81 -11.32
C VAL A 321 -10.19 3.76 -12.24
N PRO A 322 -10.61 4.12 -13.47
CA PRO A 322 -11.20 3.16 -14.39
C PRO A 322 -10.20 2.07 -14.77
N GLU A 323 -10.74 0.88 -15.02
CA GLU A 323 -9.98 -0.27 -15.51
C GLU A 323 -10.45 -0.62 -16.93
N PRO A 324 -9.67 -1.41 -17.70
CA PRO A 324 -10.16 -2.02 -18.93
C PRO A 324 -11.44 -2.81 -18.67
N ASP A 325 -12.29 -2.95 -19.68
CA ASP A 325 -13.51 -3.76 -19.59
C ASP A 325 -13.21 -5.18 -19.09
N GLY A 326 -13.81 -5.57 -17.97
CA GLY A 326 -13.56 -6.86 -17.30
C GLY A 326 -12.45 -6.84 -16.25
N GLY A 327 -11.72 -5.73 -16.10
CA GLY A 327 -10.74 -5.49 -15.04
C GLY A 327 -9.27 -5.55 -15.49
N ALA A 328 -8.36 -5.16 -14.60
CA ALA A 328 -6.93 -4.96 -14.89
C ALA A 328 -6.17 -6.21 -15.37
N HIS A 329 -6.72 -7.41 -15.17
CA HIS A 329 -6.13 -8.65 -15.69
C HIS A 329 -6.31 -8.79 -17.21
N VAL A 330 -7.28 -8.08 -17.81
CA VAL A 330 -7.57 -8.13 -19.25
C VAL A 330 -6.49 -7.38 -20.03
N ASP A 331 -6.19 -6.14 -19.65
CA ASP A 331 -5.05 -5.38 -20.16
C ASP A 331 -4.26 -4.71 -19.02
N PRO A 332 -3.25 -5.41 -18.47
CA PRO A 332 -2.39 -4.86 -17.42
C PRO A 332 -1.61 -3.61 -17.82
N ARG A 333 -1.34 -3.41 -19.12
CA ARG A 333 -0.58 -2.25 -19.60
C ARG A 333 -1.45 -1.01 -19.61
N GLU A 334 -2.67 -1.13 -20.14
CA GLU A 334 -3.66 -0.06 -20.09
C GLU A 334 -4.00 0.31 -18.64
N ALA A 335 -4.27 -0.69 -17.79
CA ALA A 335 -4.53 -0.47 -16.37
C ALA A 335 -3.36 0.29 -15.68
N SER A 336 -2.11 -0.07 -16.00
CA SER A 336 -0.93 0.61 -15.46
C SER A 336 -0.80 2.05 -15.96
N ALA A 337 -1.09 2.33 -17.24
CA ALA A 337 -1.01 3.67 -17.82
C ALA A 337 -2.08 4.61 -17.23
N THR A 338 -3.31 4.12 -17.10
CA THR A 338 -4.43 4.85 -16.48
C THR A 338 -4.12 5.15 -15.01
N LEU A 339 -3.62 4.15 -14.28
CA LEU A 339 -3.25 4.30 -12.89
C LEU A 339 -2.09 5.28 -12.70
N GLN A 340 -1.04 5.20 -13.52
CA GLN A 340 0.09 6.13 -13.50
C GLN A 340 -0.38 7.58 -13.69
N THR A 341 -1.29 7.81 -14.63
CA THR A 341 -1.86 9.13 -14.94
C THR A 341 -2.63 9.70 -13.74
N ALA A 342 -3.48 8.89 -13.10
CA ALA A 342 -4.25 9.28 -11.92
C ALA A 342 -3.33 9.61 -10.72
N ILE A 343 -2.32 8.77 -10.48
CA ILE A 343 -1.32 8.99 -9.42
C ILE A 343 -0.56 10.30 -9.64
N LEU A 344 -0.01 10.51 -10.84
CA LEU A 344 0.76 11.71 -11.17
C LEU A 344 -0.09 12.98 -11.06
N THR A 345 -1.33 12.93 -11.53
CA THR A 345 -2.27 14.06 -11.41
C THR A 345 -2.45 14.46 -9.96
N ASN A 346 -2.71 13.49 -9.08
CA ASN A 346 -2.86 13.72 -7.65
C ASN A 346 -1.56 14.22 -7.00
N ILE A 347 -0.40 13.63 -7.31
CA ILE A 347 0.91 14.10 -6.82
C ILE A 347 1.16 15.56 -7.21
N VAL A 348 0.91 15.92 -8.47
CA VAL A 348 1.14 17.28 -9.00
C VAL A 348 0.20 18.29 -8.32
N GLN A 349 -1.05 17.91 -8.03
CA GLN A 349 -1.97 18.76 -7.27
C GLN A 349 -1.50 18.96 -5.83
N LEU A 350 -1.09 17.88 -5.15
CA LEU A 350 -0.63 17.91 -3.76
C LEU A 350 0.69 18.68 -3.60
N ALA A 351 1.59 18.58 -4.58
CA ALA A 351 2.87 19.28 -4.59
C ALA A 351 2.73 20.83 -4.59
N LYS A 352 1.55 21.37 -4.93
CA LYS A 352 1.24 22.81 -4.82
C LYS A 352 1.00 23.27 -3.37
N MET A 353 0.89 22.35 -2.42
CA MET A 353 0.63 22.65 -1.01
C MET A 353 1.93 22.64 -0.20
N SER A 354 2.02 23.49 0.81
CA SER A 354 3.11 23.41 1.79
C SER A 354 2.96 22.17 2.68
N GLN A 355 4.07 21.67 3.21
CA GLN A 355 4.10 20.49 4.09
C GLN A 355 3.13 20.62 5.29
N GLY A 356 3.11 21.77 5.97
CA GLY A 356 2.18 22.00 7.08
C GLY A 356 0.71 21.99 6.66
N LYS A 357 0.40 22.42 5.42
CA LYS A 357 -0.96 22.35 4.87
C LYS A 357 -1.36 20.92 4.52
N LEU A 358 -0.43 20.11 3.99
CA LEU A 358 -0.64 18.67 3.74
C LEU A 358 -1.02 17.96 5.04
N LEU A 359 -0.18 18.06 6.07
CA LEU A 359 -0.42 17.41 7.37
C LEU A 359 -1.75 17.84 8.01
N LYS A 360 -2.06 19.14 8.00
CA LYS A 360 -3.33 19.65 8.55
C LYS A 360 -4.54 19.13 7.78
N LYS A 361 -4.45 19.03 6.45
CA LYS A 361 -5.53 18.48 5.62
C LYS A 361 -5.69 16.98 5.85
N ARG A 362 -4.61 16.22 5.87
CA ARG A 362 -4.61 14.77 6.16
C ARG A 362 -5.26 14.47 7.50
N TYR A 363 -4.84 15.18 8.55
CA TYR A 363 -5.45 15.06 9.88
C TYR A 363 -6.96 15.33 9.85
N ARG A 364 -7.38 16.42 9.19
CA ARG A 364 -8.80 16.78 9.09
C ARG A 364 -9.61 15.77 8.27
N LYS A 365 -9.04 15.22 7.19
CA LYS A 365 -9.68 14.20 6.35
C LYS A 365 -10.07 13.00 7.21
N PHE A 366 -9.12 12.40 7.92
CA PHE A 366 -9.40 11.22 8.74
C PHE A 366 -10.22 11.51 10.00
N ARG A 367 -10.18 12.74 10.53
CA ARG A 367 -11.08 13.14 11.62
C ARG A 367 -12.55 13.23 11.21
N ARG A 368 -12.83 13.63 9.96
CA ARG A 368 -14.19 13.82 9.44
C ARG A 368 -14.73 12.59 8.71
N MET A 369 -13.86 11.63 8.41
CA MET A 369 -14.23 10.40 7.73
C MET A 369 -15.30 9.68 8.58
N GLY A 370 -16.43 9.35 7.96
CA GLY A 370 -17.58 8.74 8.63
C GLY A 370 -18.53 9.70 9.36
N GLU A 371 -18.19 10.98 9.58
CA GLU A 371 -19.07 11.94 10.29
C GLU A 371 -20.18 12.55 9.39
N GLY A 372 -20.02 12.51 8.06
CA GLY A 372 -20.86 13.27 7.13
C GLY A 372 -21.46 12.48 5.97
N SER A 373 -21.42 11.15 5.99
CA SER A 373 -22.05 10.36 4.91
C SER A 373 -23.56 10.25 5.15
N GLY A 374 -24.37 10.30 4.09
CA GLY A 374 -25.81 10.02 4.19
C GLY A 374 -26.10 8.64 4.81
N HIS A 375 -25.19 7.70 4.59
CA HIS A 375 -25.18 6.37 5.21
C HIS A 375 -24.98 6.42 6.73
N SER A 376 -24.15 7.33 7.26
CA SER A 376 -23.94 7.48 8.71
C SER A 376 -25.21 7.99 9.39
N GLN A 377 -25.90 8.94 8.77
CA GLN A 377 -27.21 9.42 9.25
C GLN A 377 -28.27 8.34 9.16
N GLU A 378 -28.34 7.60 8.05
CA GLU A 378 -29.25 6.46 7.92
C GLU A 378 -28.97 5.34 8.91
N ALA A 379 -27.70 4.97 9.12
CA ALA A 379 -27.30 3.95 10.09
C ALA A 379 -27.70 4.38 11.50
N MET A 380 -27.41 5.63 11.87
CA MET A 380 -27.83 6.21 13.15
C MET A 380 -29.36 6.20 13.29
N ASN A 381 -30.10 6.61 12.26
CA ASN A 381 -31.56 6.58 12.25
C ASN A 381 -32.11 5.15 12.37
N ARG A 382 -31.48 4.17 11.70
CA ARG A 382 -31.86 2.75 11.82
C ARG A 382 -31.60 2.21 13.21
N GLU A 383 -30.46 2.54 13.82
CA GLU A 383 -30.11 2.07 15.16
C GLU A 383 -31.02 2.72 16.21
N VAL A 384 -31.34 4.01 16.06
CA VAL A 384 -32.37 4.69 16.85
C VAL A 384 -33.73 4.02 16.67
N ASN A 385 -34.17 3.74 15.43
CA ASN A 385 -35.44 3.06 15.18
C ASN A 385 -35.46 1.64 15.77
N LEU A 386 -34.38 0.88 15.64
CA LEU A 386 -34.25 -0.45 16.22
C LEU A 386 -34.36 -0.41 17.75
N LEU A 387 -33.68 0.54 18.40
CA LEU A 387 -33.79 0.77 19.84
C LEU A 387 -35.21 1.14 20.25
N MET A 388 -35.87 2.02 19.49
CA MET A 388 -37.26 2.42 19.70
C MET A 388 -38.22 1.22 19.55
N THR A 389 -38.03 0.36 18.55
CA THR A 389 -38.81 -0.86 18.32
C THR A 389 -38.61 -1.87 19.46
N ILE A 390 -37.37 -2.08 19.92
CA ILE A 390 -37.05 -2.96 21.07
C ILE A 390 -37.73 -2.46 22.35
N THR A 391 -37.74 -1.14 22.58
CA THR A 391 -38.41 -0.56 23.75
C THR A 391 -39.95 -0.59 23.65
N SER A 392 -40.50 -0.65 22.44
CA SER A 392 -41.95 -0.60 22.18
C SER A 392 -42.60 -1.98 22.03
N GLY A 393 -41.80 -3.05 21.84
CA GLY A 393 -42.29 -4.42 21.70
C GLY A 393 -42.83 -4.79 20.32
N ASP A 394 -42.58 -3.96 19.30
CA ASP A 394 -43.08 -4.16 17.94
C ASP A 394 -42.17 -5.08 17.10
N ALA A 395 -42.71 -5.66 16.01
CA ALA A 395 -41.97 -6.53 15.10
C ALA A 395 -40.95 -5.75 14.25
N LEU A 396 -39.78 -6.35 14.00
CA LEU A 396 -38.71 -5.74 13.21
C LEU A 396 -39.14 -5.55 11.73
N PRO A 397 -38.88 -4.37 11.12
CA PRO A 397 -39.18 -4.15 9.71
C PRO A 397 -38.24 -4.95 8.78
N GLU A 398 -38.78 -5.45 7.66
CA GLU A 398 -38.00 -6.16 6.62
C GLU A 398 -36.99 -5.25 5.91
N ARG A 399 -35.83 -5.79 5.52
CA ARG A 399 -34.76 -5.07 4.82
C ARG A 399 -35.14 -4.83 3.34
N PRO A 400 -35.26 -3.57 2.86
CA PRO A 400 -35.49 -3.31 1.44
C PRO A 400 -34.21 -3.51 0.62
N SER A 401 -34.37 -4.08 -0.58
CA SER A 401 -33.26 -4.36 -1.52
C SER A 401 -32.62 -3.08 -2.09
N ARG A 402 -31.32 -3.14 -2.44
CA ARG A 402 -30.54 -1.99 -2.99
C ARG A 402 -31.19 -1.37 -4.23
N LYS A 403 -31.85 -2.19 -5.07
CA LYS A 403 -32.63 -1.74 -6.25
C LYS A 403 -33.86 -0.89 -5.91
N GLN A 404 -34.50 -1.11 -4.76
CA GLN A 404 -35.66 -0.30 -4.32
C GLN A 404 -35.21 1.04 -3.73
N LYS A 405 -34.08 1.09 -3.02
CA LYS A 405 -33.55 2.33 -2.42
C LYS A 405 -33.10 3.36 -3.46
N ARG A 406 -32.45 2.91 -4.54
CA ARG A 406 -31.97 3.82 -5.59
C ARG A 406 -33.09 4.40 -6.46
N LYS A 407 -34.18 3.66 -6.69
CA LYS A 407 -35.36 4.17 -7.39
C LYS A 407 -36.05 5.32 -6.63
N GLY A 408 -36.14 5.24 -5.30
CA GLY A 408 -36.72 6.33 -4.49
C GLY A 408 -35.87 7.60 -4.48
N ARG A 409 -34.54 7.47 -4.50
CA ARG A 409 -33.61 8.61 -4.46
C ARG A 409 -33.56 9.41 -5.77
N ALA A 410 -33.99 8.81 -6.89
CA ALA A 410 -34.10 9.48 -8.19
C ALA A 410 -35.37 10.34 -8.33
N GLU A 411 -36.33 10.23 -7.39
CA GLU A 411 -37.62 10.93 -7.45
C GLU A 411 -37.72 12.15 -6.50
N GLU A 412 -36.73 12.41 -5.65
CA GLU A 412 -36.67 13.63 -4.84
C GLU A 412 -35.89 14.75 -5.56
N PRO A 413 -36.53 15.87 -5.93
CA PRO A 413 -35.81 17.02 -6.48
C PRO A 413 -34.98 17.66 -5.36
N ALA A 414 -33.70 17.92 -5.64
CA ALA A 414 -32.82 18.66 -4.75
C ALA A 414 -33.31 20.11 -4.60
N GLU A 415 -34.01 20.42 -3.51
CA GLU A 415 -34.28 21.79 -3.11
C GLU A 415 -32.97 22.44 -2.67
N ALA A 416 -32.37 23.22 -3.56
CA ALA A 416 -31.27 24.11 -3.23
C ALA A 416 -31.77 25.19 -2.27
N GLN A 417 -31.36 25.10 -1.00
CA GLN A 417 -31.46 26.22 -0.06
C GLN A 417 -30.53 27.35 -0.54
N VAL A 418 -31.12 28.31 -1.25
CA VAL A 418 -30.56 29.64 -1.46
C VAL A 418 -30.56 30.34 -0.10
N SER A 419 -29.37 30.56 0.49
CA SER A 419 -29.24 31.44 1.64
C SER A 419 -29.31 32.89 1.17
N SER A 420 -30.47 33.51 1.34
CA SER A 420 -30.62 34.96 1.44
C SER A 420 -30.37 35.37 2.89
N ASP A 421 -29.39 36.25 3.12
CA ASP A 421 -29.60 37.56 3.77
C ASP A 421 -28.27 38.15 4.30
N ASP A 422 -28.07 39.41 3.89
CA ASP A 422 -27.36 40.56 4.50
C ASP A 422 -25.91 40.47 5.00
#